data_AF-A0A7K2XVV7-F1
#
_entry.id   AF-A0A7K2XVV7-F1
#
_cell.length_a   1.000
_cell.length_b   1.000
_cell.length_c   1.000
_cell.angle_alpha   90.00
_cell.angle_beta   90.00
_cell.angle_gamma   90.00
#
_symmetry.space_group_name_H-M   'P 1'
#
loop_
_entity.id
_entity.type
_entity.pdbx_description
1 polymer ?
#
loop_
_entity_poly.entity_id
_entity_poly.type
_entity_poly.pdbx_seq_one_letter_code
_entity_poly.pdbx_strand_id
1 'polypeptide(L)'
;MTRRQLTHAQWKFIEPYLPIGRYGPYPERLREQFEGVIWRFRSSGQWREMPAEFGPWATVYGRFRVWRDAGVFSALLEGLIAEGARAGQSDLSLVSVDSTTVRAHRDAADMRVSKHLMDALEEAAQEQETARRKGGGPEGHNGQAERRRIRRRRKLRLKEALLGRSRGGLTSKLHLAADRRCRPLALVLTAGQAGDSPQFIPVLARVRVRLPVGRPRSKPGAVAADKAYSSRGNRTYLRKHGIKSVIPEKKDQAAHRKKKGTRGGRPVIYDADLYKERNTVERPIDKLKAWRGIATRYDKSPESYLAGVHLRAAMIWIDDLLKTTN
;
A
#
# COMPACT_ATOMS: atom_id res chain seq x y z
N MET A 1 -4.62 -13.27 -29.37
CA MET A 1 -3.72 -12.10 -29.41
C MET A 1 -3.97 -11.25 -28.19
N THR A 2 -3.06 -11.26 -27.21
CA THR A 2 -3.15 -10.31 -26.10
C THR A 2 -2.67 -8.96 -26.61
N ARG A 3 -3.51 -7.93 -26.47
CA ARG A 3 -3.21 -6.57 -26.90
C ARG A 3 -1.91 -6.11 -26.24
N ARG A 4 -0.91 -5.64 -27.02
CA ARG A 4 0.31 -4.97 -26.50
C ARG A 4 -0.09 -4.01 -25.40
N GLN A 5 0.51 -4.18 -24.21
CA GLN A 5 0.01 -3.50 -23.02
C GLN A 5 0.60 -2.10 -22.85
N LEU A 6 1.79 -1.85 -23.38
CA LEU A 6 2.46 -0.56 -23.30
C LEU A 6 2.53 0.11 -24.67
N THR A 7 2.42 1.42 -24.70
CA THR A 7 2.80 2.26 -25.84
C THR A 7 4.31 2.46 -25.86
N HIS A 8 4.86 2.94 -26.98
CA HIS A 8 6.30 3.24 -27.07
C HIS A 8 6.73 4.34 -26.09
N ALA A 9 5.89 5.38 -25.91
CA ALA A 9 6.13 6.44 -24.94
C ALA A 9 6.12 5.92 -23.49
N GLN A 10 5.19 5.03 -23.15
CA GLN A 10 5.17 4.40 -21.82
C GLN A 10 6.43 3.58 -21.58
N TRP A 11 6.84 2.78 -22.57
CA TRP A 11 8.03 1.95 -22.48
C TRP A 11 9.30 2.78 -22.29
N LYS A 12 9.47 3.86 -23.05
CA LYS A 12 10.63 4.76 -22.96
C LYS A 12 10.82 5.34 -21.55
N PHE A 13 9.74 5.55 -20.80
CA PHE A 13 9.83 5.99 -19.41
C PHE A 13 10.18 4.85 -18.45
N ILE A 14 9.63 3.65 -18.68
CA ILE A 14 9.76 2.50 -17.76
C ILE A 14 11.13 1.85 -17.86
N GLU A 15 11.65 1.67 -19.07
CA GLU A 15 12.87 0.92 -19.37
C GLU A 15 14.08 1.34 -18.52
N PRO A 16 14.38 2.64 -18.29
CA PRO A 16 15.50 3.06 -17.46
C PRO A 16 15.44 2.62 -15.98
N TYR A 17 14.26 2.26 -15.47
CA TYR A 17 14.11 1.78 -14.10
C TYR A 17 14.41 0.29 -13.95
N LEU A 18 14.48 -0.45 -15.07
CA LEU A 18 14.66 -1.89 -15.04
C LEU A 18 16.16 -2.21 -14.95
N PRO A 19 16.65 -2.78 -13.84
CA PRO A 19 18.04 -3.21 -13.78
C PRO A 19 18.27 -4.28 -14.84
N ILE A 20 19.15 -3.96 -15.78
CA ILE A 20 19.75 -4.91 -16.70
C ILE A 20 21.03 -5.36 -15.99
N GLY A 21 21.21 -6.67 -15.78
CA GLY A 21 22.33 -7.20 -15.00
C GLY A 21 23.68 -6.65 -15.48
N ARG A 22 24.67 -6.52 -14.58
CA ARG A 22 26.01 -6.02 -14.93
C ARG A 22 26.73 -6.84 -16.00
N TYR A 23 26.35 -8.10 -16.16
CA TYR A 23 26.96 -9.07 -17.06
C TYR A 23 25.90 -9.83 -17.84
N GLY A 24 26.24 -10.26 -19.05
CA GLY A 24 25.37 -11.00 -19.96
C GLY A 24 24.72 -10.12 -21.04
N PRO A 25 24.12 -10.75 -22.08
CA PRO A 25 23.51 -10.03 -23.19
C PRO A 25 22.28 -9.22 -22.76
N TYR A 26 22.01 -8.14 -23.49
CA TYR A 26 20.79 -7.38 -23.29
C TYR A 26 19.57 -8.29 -23.49
N PRO A 27 18.58 -8.27 -22.59
CA PRO A 27 17.42 -9.14 -22.74
C PRO A 27 16.59 -8.71 -23.94
N GLU A 28 16.62 -9.50 -25.02
CA GLU A 28 15.87 -9.21 -26.25
C GLU A 28 14.37 -9.02 -26.03
N ARG A 29 13.82 -9.64 -24.97
CA ARG A 29 12.39 -9.65 -24.64
C ARG A 29 12.04 -8.85 -23.37
N LEU A 30 12.85 -7.85 -23.01
CA LEU A 30 12.69 -7.11 -21.75
C LEU A 30 11.29 -6.50 -21.61
N ARG A 31 10.79 -5.91 -22.70
CA ARG A 31 9.46 -5.30 -22.77
C ARG A 31 8.36 -6.32 -22.62
N GLU A 32 8.42 -7.41 -23.39
CA GLU A 32 7.46 -8.50 -23.36
C GLU A 32 7.39 -9.13 -21.96
N GLN A 33 8.53 -9.31 -21.31
CA GLN A 33 8.60 -9.83 -19.95
C GLN A 33 7.95 -8.85 -18.94
N PHE A 34 8.17 -7.54 -19.09
CA PHE A 34 7.49 -6.54 -18.27
C PHE A 34 5.98 -6.50 -18.53
N GLU A 35 5.56 -6.59 -19.79
CA GLU A 35 4.15 -6.72 -20.18
C GLU A 35 3.52 -8.01 -19.61
N GLY A 36 4.29 -9.09 -19.47
CA GLY A 36 3.87 -10.31 -18.75
C GLY A 36 3.60 -10.08 -17.27
N VAL A 37 4.41 -9.24 -16.60
CA VAL A 37 4.14 -8.82 -15.21
C VAL A 37 2.87 -7.99 -15.12
N ILE A 38 2.66 -7.05 -16.05
CA ILE A 38 1.39 -6.28 -16.14
C ILE A 38 0.22 -7.24 -16.33
N TRP A 39 0.33 -8.19 -17.26
CA TRP A 39 -0.70 -9.19 -17.53
C TRP A 39 -1.07 -9.94 -16.25
N ARG A 40 -0.07 -10.42 -15.51
CA ARG A 40 -0.26 -11.18 -14.28
C ARG A 40 -1.12 -10.45 -13.25
N PHE A 41 -0.83 -9.17 -12.98
CA PHE A 41 -1.60 -8.39 -12.00
C PHE A 41 -2.95 -7.92 -12.56
N ARG A 42 -3.04 -7.66 -13.87
CA ARG A 42 -4.28 -7.23 -14.52
C ARG A 42 -5.32 -8.34 -14.58
N SER A 43 -4.92 -9.53 -15.03
CA SER A 43 -5.81 -10.68 -15.23
C SER A 43 -6.09 -11.45 -13.95
N SER A 44 -5.16 -11.41 -12.99
CA SER A 44 -5.09 -12.32 -11.84
C SER A 44 -4.84 -13.79 -12.18
N GLY A 45 -4.46 -14.11 -13.42
CA GLY A 45 -4.15 -15.46 -13.86
C GLY A 45 -2.91 -16.03 -13.16
N GLN A 46 -2.75 -17.35 -13.19
CA GLN A 46 -1.55 -17.97 -12.62
C GLN A 46 -0.33 -17.64 -13.48
N TRP A 47 0.87 -17.56 -12.87
CA TRP A 47 2.11 -17.38 -13.64
C TRP A 47 2.28 -18.47 -14.71
N ARG A 48 1.91 -19.72 -14.40
CA ARG A 48 2.01 -20.86 -15.32
C ARG A 48 1.06 -20.79 -16.53
N GLU A 49 -0.01 -20.00 -16.42
CA GLU A 49 -1.01 -19.79 -17.47
C GLU A 49 -0.69 -18.55 -18.32
N MET A 50 0.41 -17.86 -18.01
CA MET A 50 0.81 -16.67 -18.74
C MET A 50 1.08 -16.99 -20.22
N PRO A 51 0.55 -16.18 -21.16
CA PRO A 51 0.78 -16.36 -22.59
C PRO A 51 2.27 -16.44 -22.96
N ALA A 52 2.63 -17.37 -23.83
CA ALA A 52 4.02 -17.62 -24.25
C ALA A 52 4.66 -16.44 -25.01
N GLU A 53 3.85 -15.51 -25.53
CA GLU A 53 4.31 -14.25 -26.14
C GLU A 53 5.08 -13.35 -25.17
N PHE A 54 4.89 -13.50 -23.85
CA PHE A 54 5.69 -12.79 -22.83
C PHE A 54 6.99 -13.53 -22.47
N GLY A 55 7.18 -14.74 -22.98
CA GLY A 55 8.31 -15.62 -22.72
C GLY A 55 8.00 -16.70 -21.68
N PRO A 56 8.97 -17.57 -21.36
CA PRO A 56 8.79 -18.62 -20.38
C PRO A 56 8.40 -18.04 -19.01
N TRP A 57 7.33 -18.56 -18.41
CA TRP A 57 6.79 -18.03 -17.15
C TRP A 57 7.82 -17.99 -16.02
N ALA A 58 8.71 -18.98 -15.95
CA ALA A 58 9.75 -19.05 -14.93
C ALA A 58 10.74 -17.88 -15.06
N THR A 59 11.08 -17.50 -16.29
CA THR A 59 11.95 -16.36 -16.58
C THR A 59 11.30 -15.03 -16.21
N VAL A 60 10.03 -14.84 -16.60
CA VAL A 60 9.28 -13.61 -16.24
C VAL A 60 9.10 -13.49 -14.74
N TYR A 61 8.73 -14.58 -14.05
CA TYR A 61 8.60 -14.59 -12.59
C TYR A 61 9.95 -14.33 -11.90
N GLY A 62 11.04 -14.92 -12.40
CA GLY A 62 12.40 -14.66 -11.90
C GLY A 62 12.77 -13.18 -12.01
N ARG A 63 12.48 -12.55 -13.15
CA ARG A 63 12.69 -11.10 -13.34
C ARG A 63 11.81 -10.24 -12.47
N PHE A 64 10.52 -10.56 -12.35
CA PHE A 64 9.62 -9.89 -11.43
C PHE A 64 10.19 -9.88 -10.01
N ARG A 65 10.72 -11.01 -9.54
CA ARG A 65 11.37 -11.08 -8.22
C ARG A 65 12.59 -10.18 -8.12
N VAL A 66 13.49 -10.19 -9.10
CA VAL A 66 14.65 -9.30 -9.14
C VAL A 66 14.23 -7.83 -9.09
N TRP A 67 13.23 -7.43 -9.89
CA TRP A 67 12.71 -6.06 -9.92
C TRP A 67 12.01 -5.67 -8.62
N ARG A 68 11.21 -6.57 -8.05
CA ARG A 68 10.56 -6.39 -6.76
C ARG A 68 11.60 -6.17 -5.66
N ASP A 69 12.60 -7.04 -5.59
CA ASP A 69 13.64 -7.03 -4.55
C ASP A 69 14.58 -5.83 -4.70
N ALA A 70 14.79 -5.34 -5.92
CA ALA A 70 15.50 -4.09 -6.21
C ALA A 70 14.65 -2.82 -6.02
N GLY A 71 13.37 -2.92 -5.65
CA GLY A 71 12.49 -1.76 -5.41
C GLY A 71 12.08 -1.00 -6.68
N VAL A 72 12.16 -1.64 -7.85
CA VAL A 72 11.88 -1.03 -9.17
C VAL A 72 10.50 -0.39 -9.24
N PHE A 73 9.46 -1.06 -8.76
CA PHE A 73 8.09 -0.58 -8.89
C PHE A 73 7.81 0.65 -8.01
N SER A 74 8.38 0.70 -6.80
CA SER A 74 8.32 1.90 -5.96
C SER A 74 9.11 3.05 -6.57
N ALA A 75 10.33 2.77 -7.06
CA ALA A 75 11.16 3.78 -7.72
C ALA A 75 10.51 4.34 -8.99
N LEU A 76 9.82 3.50 -9.77
CA LEU A 76 9.06 3.89 -10.95
C LEU A 76 7.91 4.84 -10.59
N LEU A 77 7.13 4.53 -9.54
CA LEU A 77 6.08 5.42 -9.05
C LEU A 77 6.65 6.76 -8.58
N GLU A 78 7.73 6.74 -7.77
CA GLU A 78 8.40 7.96 -7.31
C GLU A 78 8.95 8.80 -8.47
N GLY A 79 9.48 8.13 -9.50
CA GLY A 79 9.94 8.73 -10.74
C GLY A 79 8.84 9.47 -11.50
N LEU A 80 7.67 8.85 -11.64
CA LEU A 80 6.51 9.46 -12.28
C LEU A 80 5.96 10.64 -11.49
N ILE A 81 5.92 10.54 -10.15
CA ILE A 81 5.54 11.66 -9.28
C ILE A 81 6.52 12.83 -9.46
N ALA A 82 7.82 12.54 -9.56
CA ALA A 82 8.84 13.55 -9.80
C ALA A 82 8.69 14.19 -11.18
N GLU A 83 8.42 13.40 -12.24
CA GLU A 83 8.15 13.92 -13.58
C GLU A 83 6.93 14.85 -13.59
N GLY A 84 5.82 14.44 -12.97
CA GLY A 84 4.66 15.31 -12.81
C GLY A 84 4.97 16.60 -12.06
N ALA A 85 5.94 16.58 -11.13
CA ALA A 85 6.39 17.78 -10.45
C ALA A 85 7.19 18.71 -11.37
N ARG A 86 8.05 18.17 -12.25
CA ARG A 86 8.78 18.96 -13.26
C ARG A 86 7.83 19.63 -14.23
N ALA A 87 6.78 18.93 -14.63
CA ALA A 87 5.72 19.45 -15.50
C ALA A 87 4.77 20.44 -14.80
N GLY A 88 4.98 20.79 -13.52
CA GLY A 88 4.08 21.67 -12.76
C GLY A 88 2.73 21.03 -12.41
N GLN A 89 2.60 19.72 -12.58
CA GLN A 89 1.34 18.98 -12.43
C GLN A 89 1.16 18.32 -11.05
N SER A 90 2.10 18.47 -10.11
CA SER A 90 2.00 17.87 -8.77
C SER A 90 1.36 18.82 -7.75
N ASP A 91 0.04 18.72 -7.61
CA ASP A 91 -0.73 19.48 -6.61
C ASP A 91 -0.70 18.79 -5.23
N LEU A 92 -0.14 19.49 -4.24
CA LEU A 92 -0.18 19.09 -2.83
C LEU A 92 -1.05 20.02 -1.97
N SER A 93 -1.83 20.92 -2.58
CA SER A 93 -2.69 21.84 -1.81
C SER A 93 -3.87 21.10 -1.15
N LEU A 94 -4.30 19.96 -1.70
CA LEU A 94 -5.13 18.98 -1.02
C LEU A 94 -4.63 17.56 -1.30
N VAL A 95 -4.45 16.78 -0.23
CA VAL A 95 -4.18 15.34 -0.30
C VAL A 95 -5.28 14.58 0.43
N SER A 96 -5.89 13.61 -0.25
CA SER A 96 -6.93 12.78 0.33
C SER A 96 -6.35 11.45 0.80
N VAL A 97 -6.69 11.01 2.01
CA VAL A 97 -6.22 9.76 2.61
C VAL A 97 -7.41 8.85 2.89
N ASP A 98 -7.31 7.62 2.42
CA ASP A 98 -8.25 6.56 2.74
C ASP A 98 -7.59 5.19 2.65
N SER A 99 -8.36 4.16 3.02
CA SER A 99 -7.93 2.78 2.94
C SER A 99 -8.97 1.92 2.24
N THR A 100 -8.53 0.80 1.68
CA THR A 100 -9.42 -0.18 1.09
C THR A 100 -9.04 -1.58 1.57
N THR A 101 -10.06 -2.37 1.89
CA THR A 101 -9.85 -3.78 2.24
C THR A 101 -9.76 -4.61 0.96
N VAL A 102 -8.80 -5.54 0.95
CA VAL A 102 -8.52 -6.45 -0.15
C VAL A 102 -8.69 -7.86 0.36
N ARG A 103 -9.58 -8.64 -0.26
CA ARG A 103 -9.73 -10.06 0.06
C ARG A 103 -8.46 -10.79 -0.37
N ALA A 104 -7.97 -11.68 0.47
CA ALA A 104 -6.87 -12.57 0.15
C ALA A 104 -7.40 -13.98 -0.09
N HIS A 105 -6.98 -14.59 -1.20
CA HIS A 105 -7.27 -15.99 -1.47
C HIS A 105 -6.59 -16.88 -0.42
N ARG A 106 -7.13 -18.08 -0.17
CA ARG A 106 -6.56 -19.00 0.83
C ARG A 106 -5.10 -19.33 0.55
N ASP A 107 -4.72 -19.41 -0.73
CA ASP A 107 -3.35 -19.75 -1.14
C ASP A 107 -2.35 -18.66 -0.73
N ALA A 108 -2.78 -17.42 -0.55
CA ALA A 108 -1.94 -16.34 -0.05
C ALA A 108 -1.49 -16.59 1.40
N ALA A 109 -2.21 -17.42 2.16
CA ALA A 109 -1.90 -17.76 3.54
C ALA A 109 -0.66 -18.68 3.69
N ASP A 110 -0.27 -19.36 2.62
CA ASP A 110 0.82 -20.35 2.63
C ASP A 110 2.18 -19.73 2.31
N MET A 111 2.40 -18.50 2.80
CA MET A 111 3.71 -17.86 2.74
C MET A 111 4.74 -18.70 3.50
N ARG A 112 5.80 -19.10 2.79
CA ARG A 112 6.95 -19.77 3.41
C ARG A 112 7.80 -18.71 4.11
N VAL A 113 8.05 -18.96 5.39
CA VAL A 113 8.93 -18.14 6.24
C VAL A 113 10.08 -19.04 6.67
N SER A 114 11.31 -18.53 6.64
CA SER A 114 12.50 -19.32 7.01
C SER A 114 12.38 -19.81 8.46
N LYS A 115 12.97 -20.98 8.75
CA LYS A 115 12.94 -21.56 10.11
C LYS A 115 13.47 -20.57 11.14
N HIS A 116 14.64 -19.97 10.86
CA HIS A 116 15.26 -18.96 11.71
C HIS A 116 14.34 -17.76 11.99
N LEU A 117 13.70 -17.19 10.96
CA LEU A 117 12.78 -16.07 11.15
C LEU A 117 11.54 -16.49 11.94
N MET A 118 11.03 -17.70 11.71
CA MET A 118 9.91 -18.23 12.48
C MET A 118 10.25 -18.40 13.96
N ASP A 119 11.44 -18.92 14.26
CA ASP A 119 11.89 -19.14 15.64
C ASP A 119 12.09 -17.79 16.36
N ALA A 120 12.73 -16.80 15.70
CA ALA A 120 12.87 -15.44 16.23
C ALA A 120 11.51 -14.74 16.47
N LEU A 121 10.53 -14.94 15.56
CA LEU A 121 9.18 -14.41 15.73
C LEU A 121 8.43 -15.06 16.90
N GLU A 122 8.69 -16.34 17.19
CA GLU A 122 8.11 -17.04 18.34
C GLU A 122 8.68 -16.52 19.66
N GLU A 123 10.00 -16.35 19.73
CA GLU A 123 10.72 -15.81 20.88
C GLU A 123 10.22 -14.39 21.22
N ALA A 124 10.20 -13.48 20.24
CA ALA A 124 9.68 -12.13 20.42
C ALA A 124 8.19 -12.11 20.85
N ALA A 125 7.40 -13.10 20.42
CA ALA A 125 6.01 -13.22 20.84
C ALA A 125 5.87 -13.74 22.29
N GLN A 126 6.79 -14.60 22.74
CA GLN A 126 6.85 -15.06 24.14
C GLN A 126 7.28 -13.92 25.07
N GLU A 127 8.27 -13.13 24.69
CA GLU A 127 8.68 -11.92 25.43
C GLU A 127 7.52 -10.92 25.58
N GLN A 128 6.75 -10.69 24.51
CA GLN A 128 5.58 -9.82 24.58
C GLN A 128 4.46 -10.38 25.46
N GLU A 129 4.29 -11.70 25.52
CA GLU A 129 3.29 -12.35 26.36
C GLU A 129 3.70 -12.33 27.84
N THR A 130 4.98 -12.60 28.14
CA THR A 130 5.53 -12.51 29.50
C THR A 130 5.49 -11.08 30.02
N ALA A 131 5.85 -10.09 29.21
CA ALA A 131 5.73 -8.67 29.58
C ALA A 131 4.28 -8.22 29.84
N ARG A 132 3.27 -8.89 29.23
CA ARG A 132 1.85 -8.62 29.46
C ARG A 132 1.26 -9.38 30.65
N ARG A 133 1.85 -10.52 31.01
CA ARG A 133 1.43 -11.33 32.16
C ARG A 133 2.07 -10.80 33.43
N LYS A 134 1.34 -9.97 34.17
CA LYS A 134 1.51 -9.87 35.63
C LYS A 134 0.73 -11.02 36.28
N GLY A 135 1.38 -12.15 36.52
CA GLY A 135 0.81 -13.31 37.24
C GLY A 135 0.94 -14.63 36.49
N GLY A 136 1.63 -15.59 37.12
CA GLY A 136 1.87 -16.93 36.60
C GLY A 136 0.57 -17.74 36.47
N GLY A 137 0.38 -18.36 35.31
CA GLY A 137 -0.73 -19.28 35.06
C GLY A 137 -0.18 -20.68 34.74
N PRO A 138 -0.93 -21.74 35.07
CA PRO A 138 -0.39 -23.10 35.22
C PRO A 138 0.07 -23.72 33.90
N GLU A 139 1.10 -24.56 34.01
CA GLU A 139 1.66 -25.35 32.92
C GLU A 139 0.65 -26.41 32.46
N GLY A 140 0.21 -26.29 31.20
CA GLY A 140 -0.79 -27.18 30.62
C GLY A 140 -0.16 -28.45 30.01
N HIS A 141 -0.92 -29.55 30.03
CA HIS A 141 -0.56 -30.86 29.47
C HIS A 141 0.09 -30.81 28.08
N ASN A 142 1.06 -31.70 27.84
CA ASN A 142 1.97 -31.73 26.69
C ASN A 142 1.25 -31.71 25.31
N GLY A 143 0.13 -32.43 25.15
CA GLY A 143 -0.66 -32.43 23.91
C GLY A 143 -1.40 -31.10 23.61
N GLN A 144 -1.69 -30.28 24.63
CA GLN A 144 -2.24 -28.94 24.46
C GLN A 144 -1.16 -27.93 24.08
N ALA A 145 0.07 -28.12 24.56
CA ALA A 145 1.21 -27.26 24.27
C ALA A 145 1.57 -27.28 22.77
N GLU A 146 1.63 -28.45 22.15
CA GLU A 146 1.95 -28.57 20.71
C GLU A 146 0.86 -27.94 19.82
N ARG A 147 -0.42 -28.19 20.12
CA ARG A 147 -1.54 -27.53 19.41
C ARG A 147 -1.49 -26.01 19.53
N ARG A 148 -1.11 -25.49 20.71
CA ARG A 148 -0.93 -24.04 20.94
C ARG A 148 0.23 -23.49 20.11
N ARG A 149 1.36 -24.20 20.05
CA ARG A 149 2.53 -23.85 19.24
C ARG A 149 2.18 -23.76 17.74
N ILE A 150 1.53 -24.79 17.19
CA ILE A 150 1.09 -24.79 15.78
C ILE A 150 0.18 -23.59 15.46
N ARG A 151 -0.79 -23.30 16.34
CA ARG A 151 -1.68 -22.14 16.18
C ARG A 151 -0.92 -20.81 16.25
N ARG A 152 0.07 -20.70 17.14
CA ARG A 152 0.94 -19.53 17.28
C ARG A 152 1.77 -19.30 16.02
N ARG A 153 2.47 -20.32 15.51
CA ARG A 153 3.21 -20.24 14.23
C ARG A 153 2.33 -19.80 13.09
N ARG A 154 1.11 -20.35 12.98
CA ARG A 154 0.15 -19.94 11.96
C ARG A 154 -0.21 -18.45 12.08
N LYS A 155 -0.44 -17.95 13.29
CA LYS A 155 -0.76 -16.54 13.54
C LYS A 155 0.42 -15.62 13.19
N LEU A 156 1.64 -16.02 13.53
CA LEU A 156 2.87 -15.27 13.20
C LEU A 156 3.10 -15.21 11.69
N ARG A 157 2.93 -16.33 10.97
CA ARG A 157 3.00 -16.35 9.50
C ARG A 157 1.99 -15.41 8.86
N LEU A 158 0.75 -15.41 9.32
CA LEU A 158 -0.27 -14.47 8.81
C LEU A 158 0.10 -13.02 9.09
N LYS A 159 0.65 -12.73 10.29
CA LYS A 159 1.12 -11.38 10.65
C LYS A 159 2.25 -10.94 9.72
N GLU A 160 3.22 -11.81 9.47
CA GLU A 160 4.34 -11.56 8.55
C GLU A 160 3.85 -11.34 7.12
N ALA A 161 2.89 -12.14 6.67
CA ALA A 161 2.27 -11.97 5.36
C ALA A 161 1.39 -10.71 5.24
N LEU A 162 1.23 -9.92 6.32
CA LEU A 162 0.27 -8.81 6.41
C LEU A 162 -1.16 -9.25 6.03
N LEU A 163 -1.55 -10.42 6.54
CA LEU A 163 -2.87 -11.01 6.38
C LEU A 163 -3.63 -11.01 7.71
N GLY A 164 -4.89 -10.62 7.61
CA GLY A 164 -5.81 -10.47 8.70
C GLY A 164 -7.07 -11.27 8.55
N ARG A 165 -7.63 -11.76 9.66
CA ARG A 165 -8.96 -12.38 9.65
C ARG A 165 -10.03 -11.32 9.84
N SER A 166 -11.00 -11.30 8.94
CA SER A 166 -12.23 -10.51 9.03
C SER A 166 -13.45 -11.43 8.84
N ARG A 167 -14.66 -10.87 8.91
CA ARG A 167 -15.90 -11.63 8.64
C ARG A 167 -15.91 -12.29 7.25
N GLY A 168 -15.21 -11.70 6.26
CA GLY A 168 -15.12 -12.20 4.89
C GLY A 168 -13.93 -13.11 4.59
N GLY A 169 -13.25 -13.63 5.62
CA GLY A 169 -12.06 -14.49 5.46
C GLY A 169 -10.74 -13.75 5.65
N LEU A 170 -9.70 -14.17 4.93
CA LEU A 170 -8.39 -13.52 4.97
C LEU A 170 -8.40 -12.24 4.14
N THR A 171 -7.79 -11.20 4.68
CA THR A 171 -7.81 -9.84 4.10
C THR A 171 -6.51 -9.10 4.39
N SER A 172 -6.12 -8.23 3.47
CA SER A 172 -5.15 -7.15 3.71
C SER A 172 -5.88 -5.81 3.61
N LYS A 173 -5.23 -4.76 4.10
CA LYS A 173 -5.72 -3.39 3.97
C LYS A 173 -4.65 -2.53 3.32
N LEU A 174 -5.03 -1.86 2.24
CA LEU A 174 -4.18 -0.93 1.53
C LEU A 174 -4.62 0.49 1.90
N HIS A 175 -3.74 1.22 2.56
CA HIS A 175 -3.90 2.64 2.87
C HIS A 175 -3.16 3.46 1.83
N LEU A 176 -3.75 4.55 1.35
CA LEU A 176 -3.13 5.40 0.35
C LEU A 176 -3.42 6.88 0.58
N ALA A 177 -2.51 7.70 0.06
CA ALA A 177 -2.74 9.12 -0.19
C ALA A 177 -2.89 9.36 -1.69
N ALA A 178 -3.75 10.28 -2.09
CA ALA A 178 -3.92 10.69 -3.47
C ALA A 178 -3.98 12.22 -3.61
N ASP A 179 -3.54 12.73 -4.76
CA ASP A 179 -3.68 14.14 -5.14
C ASP A 179 -5.07 14.43 -5.74
N ARG A 180 -5.33 15.71 -6.03
CA ARG A 180 -6.57 16.15 -6.69
C ARG A 180 -6.80 15.57 -8.08
N ARG A 181 -5.75 15.14 -8.78
CA ARG A 181 -5.84 14.48 -10.09
C ARG A 181 -6.16 12.99 -9.97
N CYS A 182 -6.50 12.51 -8.77
CA CYS A 182 -6.86 11.13 -8.50
C CYS A 182 -5.71 10.16 -8.81
N ARG A 183 -4.49 10.55 -8.44
CA ARG A 183 -3.27 9.76 -8.61
C ARG A 183 -2.68 9.37 -7.24
N PRO A 184 -2.29 8.10 -7.04
CA PRO A 184 -1.69 7.67 -5.77
C PRO A 184 -0.33 8.33 -5.51
N LEU A 185 -0.13 8.92 -4.34
CA LEU A 185 1.12 9.53 -3.89
C LEU A 185 1.89 8.63 -2.91
N ALA A 186 1.18 7.86 -2.10
CA ALA A 186 1.76 6.98 -1.09
C ALA A 186 0.90 5.75 -0.90
N LEU A 187 1.54 4.61 -0.60
CA LEU A 187 0.90 3.30 -0.44
C LEU A 187 1.46 2.61 0.81
N VAL A 188 0.58 2.08 1.67
CA VAL A 188 0.95 1.33 2.86
C VAL A 188 0.06 0.10 2.97
N LEU A 189 0.67 -1.09 3.05
CA LEU A 189 -0.04 -2.34 3.25
C LEU A 189 -0.01 -2.74 4.72
N THR A 190 -1.15 -3.19 5.26
CA THR A 190 -1.25 -3.78 6.59
C THR A 190 -2.15 -5.01 6.57
N ALA A 191 -2.13 -5.79 7.65
CA ALA A 191 -3.12 -6.85 7.87
C ALA A 191 -4.56 -6.27 7.93
N GLY A 192 -5.55 -7.02 7.45
CA GLY A 192 -6.92 -6.53 7.26
C GLY A 192 -7.61 -6.01 8.54
N GLN A 193 -7.27 -6.55 9.72
CA GLN A 193 -7.80 -6.09 11.01
C GLN A 193 -7.14 -4.81 11.55
N ALA A 194 -6.09 -4.30 10.90
CA ALA A 194 -5.44 -3.08 11.34
C ALA A 194 -6.43 -1.91 11.24
N GLY A 195 -6.50 -1.10 12.30
CA GLY A 195 -7.30 0.12 12.29
C GLY A 195 -6.73 1.17 11.34
N ASP A 196 -7.60 2.04 10.83
CA ASP A 196 -7.21 3.04 9.83
C ASP A 196 -6.50 4.22 10.48
N SER A 197 -7.01 4.71 11.61
CA SER A 197 -6.47 5.89 12.28
C SER A 197 -4.97 5.81 12.59
N PRO A 198 -4.40 4.69 13.08
CA PRO A 198 -2.95 4.57 13.30
C PRO A 198 -2.09 4.66 12.02
N GLN A 199 -2.64 4.33 10.85
CA GLN A 199 -1.90 4.31 9.58
C GLN A 199 -1.90 5.66 8.85
N PHE A 200 -2.70 6.62 9.34
CA PHE A 200 -2.76 7.97 8.79
C PHE A 200 -1.40 8.67 8.70
N ILE A 201 -0.68 8.72 9.83
CA ILE A 201 0.64 9.37 9.89
C ILE A 201 1.67 8.60 9.04
N PRO A 202 1.77 7.26 9.12
CA PRO A 202 2.62 6.47 8.21
C PRO A 202 2.36 6.71 6.72
N VAL A 203 1.11 6.91 6.31
CA VAL A 203 0.76 7.23 4.91
C VAL A 203 1.24 8.63 4.54
N LEU A 204 0.95 9.64 5.38
CA LEU A 204 1.39 11.02 5.12
C LEU A 204 2.91 11.16 5.11
N ALA A 205 3.62 10.42 5.97
CA ALA A 205 5.08 10.44 6.03
C ALA A 205 5.73 9.92 4.74
N ARG A 206 5.03 9.08 3.96
CA ARG A 206 5.48 8.59 2.65
C ARG A 206 5.19 9.56 1.50
N VAL A 207 4.35 10.59 1.71
CA VAL A 207 4.11 11.61 0.68
C VAL A 207 5.37 12.41 0.48
N ARG A 208 6.00 12.25 -0.68
CA ARG A 208 7.23 12.94 -1.05
C ARG A 208 7.24 13.20 -2.54
N VAL A 209 7.18 14.48 -2.91
CA VAL A 209 7.28 14.94 -4.31
C VAL A 209 8.68 15.52 -4.52
N ARG A 210 9.53 14.78 -5.24
CA ARG A 210 10.90 15.22 -5.56
C ARG A 210 10.86 16.29 -6.63
N LEU A 211 11.57 17.40 -6.41
CA LEU A 211 11.70 18.51 -7.34
C LEU A 211 13.04 18.42 -8.10
N PRO A 212 13.18 19.11 -9.25
CA PRO A 212 14.47 19.25 -9.93
C PRO A 212 15.58 19.79 -9.01
N VAL A 213 15.23 20.78 -8.17
CA VAL A 213 16.17 21.45 -7.26
C VAL A 213 15.54 21.55 -5.87
N GLY A 214 16.36 21.38 -4.84
CA GLY A 214 15.98 21.58 -3.43
C GLY A 214 15.36 20.36 -2.74
N ARG A 215 14.83 20.60 -1.54
CA ARG A 215 14.24 19.55 -0.69
C ARG A 215 12.90 19.08 -1.28
N PRO A 216 12.61 17.76 -1.28
CA PRO A 216 11.31 17.26 -1.70
C PRO A 216 10.15 17.91 -0.93
N ARG A 217 9.06 18.22 -1.65
CA ARG A 217 7.82 18.68 -1.02
C ARG A 217 7.13 17.48 -0.37
N SER A 218 7.04 17.49 0.96
CA SER A 218 6.41 16.43 1.74
C SER A 218 5.21 16.89 2.55
N LYS A 219 4.93 18.20 2.57
CA LYS A 219 3.85 18.78 3.38
C LYS A 219 2.66 19.18 2.48
N PRO A 220 1.50 18.52 2.62
CA PRO A 220 0.25 18.98 2.01
C PRO A 220 -0.23 20.30 2.61
N GLY A 221 -0.92 21.12 1.82
CA GLY A 221 -1.63 22.32 2.32
C GLY A 221 -2.84 21.95 3.18
N ALA A 222 -3.61 20.97 2.71
CA ALA A 222 -4.74 20.38 3.42
C ALA A 222 -4.74 18.86 3.28
N VAL A 223 -5.32 18.17 4.26
CA VAL A 223 -5.59 16.73 4.20
C VAL A 223 -7.06 16.44 4.44
N ALA A 224 -7.69 15.78 3.47
CA ALA A 224 -9.03 15.22 3.59
C ALA A 224 -8.96 13.73 3.94
N ALA A 225 -9.78 13.29 4.89
CA ALA A 225 -9.88 11.88 5.23
C ALA A 225 -11.23 11.58 5.87
N ASP A 226 -11.61 10.31 5.88
CA ASP A 226 -12.83 9.89 6.56
C ASP A 226 -12.81 10.20 8.06
N LYS A 227 -14.02 10.30 8.62
CA LYS A 227 -14.29 10.45 10.04
C LYS A 227 -13.60 9.38 10.91
N ALA A 228 -13.32 8.18 10.38
CA ALA A 228 -12.52 7.18 11.07
C ALA A 228 -11.13 7.70 11.52
N TYR A 229 -10.57 8.68 10.80
CA TYR A 229 -9.25 9.27 11.05
C TYR A 229 -9.26 10.45 12.04
N SER A 230 -10.40 10.78 12.66
CA SER A 230 -10.59 11.95 13.53
C SER A 230 -9.88 11.90 14.89
N SER A 231 -8.94 10.98 15.11
CA SER A 231 -8.28 10.80 16.41
C SER A 231 -7.51 12.06 16.87
N ARG A 232 -7.40 12.25 18.19
CA ARG A 232 -6.67 13.38 18.78
C ARG A 232 -5.21 13.40 18.33
N GLY A 233 -4.57 12.23 18.22
CA GLY A 233 -3.20 12.08 17.74
C GLY A 233 -3.02 12.61 16.32
N ASN A 234 -3.89 12.21 15.39
CA ASN A 234 -3.85 12.69 14.01
C ASN A 234 -4.08 14.20 13.91
N ARG A 235 -5.05 14.74 14.67
CA ARG A 235 -5.30 16.20 14.71
C ARG A 235 -4.12 16.99 15.26
N THR A 236 -3.48 16.49 16.32
CA THR A 236 -2.29 17.12 16.89
C THR A 236 -1.13 17.08 15.91
N TYR A 237 -0.93 15.96 15.20
CA TYR A 237 0.07 15.87 14.14
C TYR A 237 -0.16 16.92 13.05
N LEU A 238 -1.39 17.03 12.50
CA LEU A 238 -1.71 17.99 11.45
C LEU A 238 -1.49 19.44 11.91
N ARG A 239 -1.93 19.78 13.13
CA ARG A 239 -1.70 21.11 13.71
C ARG A 239 -0.21 21.43 13.88
N LYS A 240 0.58 20.49 14.42
CA LYS A 240 2.02 20.67 14.63
C LYS A 240 2.77 20.92 13.32
N HIS A 241 2.29 20.36 12.22
CA HIS A 241 2.90 20.52 10.90
C HIS A 241 2.28 21.65 10.08
N GLY A 242 1.29 22.39 10.61
CA GLY A 242 0.60 23.46 9.89
C GLY A 242 -0.17 22.98 8.66
N ILE A 243 -0.78 21.79 8.74
CA ILE A 243 -1.59 21.19 7.67
C ILE A 243 -3.08 21.39 8.01
N LYS A 244 -3.85 21.97 7.08
CA LYS A 244 -5.31 22.15 7.27
C LYS A 244 -5.99 20.78 7.33
N SER A 245 -6.80 20.56 8.36
CA SER A 245 -7.45 19.27 8.58
C SER A 245 -8.90 19.28 8.09
N VAL A 246 -9.17 18.59 6.98
CA VAL A 246 -10.50 18.44 6.36
C VAL A 246 -11.07 17.07 6.71
N ILE A 247 -11.22 16.83 8.01
CA ILE A 247 -11.72 15.56 8.55
C ILE A 247 -12.96 15.87 9.38
N PRO A 248 -14.10 15.18 9.21
CA PRO A 248 -15.26 15.35 10.07
C PRO A 248 -15.00 14.89 11.51
N GLU A 249 -15.69 15.48 12.49
CA GLU A 249 -15.62 15.05 13.89
C GLU A 249 -16.63 13.92 14.20
N LYS A 250 -16.25 12.95 15.04
CA LYS A 250 -17.16 11.94 15.60
C LYS A 250 -18.25 12.59 16.45
N LYS A 251 -19.51 12.16 16.28
CA LYS A 251 -20.65 12.71 17.05
C LYS A 251 -20.36 12.60 18.55
N ASP A 252 -19.81 11.46 18.97
CA ASP A 252 -19.44 11.21 20.36
C ASP A 252 -18.26 12.08 20.83
N GLN A 253 -17.29 12.35 19.95
CA GLN A 253 -16.18 13.25 20.26
C GLN A 253 -16.67 14.68 20.45
N ALA A 254 -17.56 15.16 19.57
CA ALA A 254 -18.19 16.45 19.70
C ALA A 254 -19.06 16.55 20.97
N ALA A 255 -19.83 15.51 21.30
CA ALA A 255 -20.64 15.45 22.50
C ALA A 255 -19.78 15.45 23.78
N HIS A 256 -18.71 14.65 23.82
CA HIS A 256 -17.79 14.60 24.95
C HIS A 256 -17.01 15.91 25.12
N ARG A 257 -16.65 16.58 24.01
CA ARG A 257 -16.07 17.92 24.02
C ARG A 257 -17.03 18.92 24.66
N LYS A 258 -18.30 18.93 24.22
CA LYS A 258 -19.35 19.79 24.80
C LYS A 258 -19.57 19.50 26.28
N LYS A 259 -19.62 18.23 26.69
CA LYS A 259 -19.72 17.82 28.11
C LYS A 259 -18.55 18.31 28.96
N LYS A 260 -17.35 18.46 28.38
CA LYS A 260 -16.16 18.99 29.08
C LYS A 260 -16.12 20.51 29.19
N GLY A 261 -17.10 21.24 28.63
CA GLY A 261 -17.16 22.71 28.70
C GLY A 261 -15.88 23.37 28.21
N THR A 262 -15.35 24.31 28.99
CA THR A 262 -14.10 25.04 28.70
C THR A 262 -12.88 24.13 28.57
N ARG A 263 -12.83 23.00 29.30
CA ARG A 263 -11.77 21.99 29.23
C ARG A 263 -11.85 21.10 27.97
N GLY A 264 -12.94 21.19 27.21
CA GLY A 264 -13.12 20.47 25.95
C GLY A 264 -12.33 21.06 24.77
N GLY A 265 -11.99 22.34 24.83
CA GLY A 265 -11.30 23.05 23.75
C GLY A 265 -12.21 23.47 22.58
N ARG A 266 -11.60 24.17 21.61
CA ARG A 266 -12.29 24.81 20.48
C ARG A 266 -12.92 23.76 19.53
N PRO A 267 -14.12 24.01 18.98
CA PRO A 267 -14.70 23.17 17.93
C PRO A 267 -13.76 22.97 16.75
N VAL A 268 -13.87 21.81 16.10
CA VAL A 268 -13.12 21.53 14.88
C VAL A 268 -13.69 22.36 13.74
N ILE A 269 -12.86 23.20 13.11
CA ILE A 269 -13.22 23.88 11.87
C ILE A 269 -13.28 22.82 10.77
N TYR A 270 -14.47 22.63 10.19
CA TYR A 270 -14.75 21.68 9.13
C TYR A 270 -15.09 22.46 7.86
N ASP A 271 -14.31 22.23 6.81
CA ASP A 271 -14.53 22.82 5.50
C ASP A 271 -15.32 21.83 4.64
N ALA A 272 -16.63 22.07 4.52
CA ALA A 272 -17.54 21.16 3.83
C ALA A 272 -17.26 21.09 2.32
N ASP A 273 -16.81 22.19 1.72
CA ASP A 273 -16.55 22.26 0.29
C ASP A 273 -15.27 21.53 -0.07
N LEU A 274 -14.18 21.73 0.69
CA LEU A 274 -12.98 20.91 0.54
C LEU A 274 -13.24 19.43 0.84
N TYR A 275 -14.20 19.10 1.71
CA TYR A 275 -14.54 17.71 1.99
C TYR A 275 -15.26 17.01 0.82
N LYS A 276 -16.00 17.74 -0.02
CA LYS A 276 -16.60 17.19 -1.26
C LYS A 276 -15.53 16.63 -2.20
N GLU A 277 -14.32 17.19 -2.16
CA GLU A 277 -13.18 16.72 -2.94
C GLU A 277 -12.56 15.41 -2.42
N ARG A 278 -13.04 14.83 -1.31
CA ARG A 278 -12.55 13.52 -0.80
C ARG A 278 -12.65 12.39 -1.84
N ASN A 279 -13.58 12.49 -2.79
CA ASN A 279 -13.71 11.54 -3.91
C ASN A 279 -12.39 11.32 -4.69
N THR A 280 -11.45 12.26 -4.58
CA THR A 280 -10.09 12.16 -5.15
C THR A 280 -9.27 10.96 -4.64
N VAL A 281 -9.59 10.35 -3.49
CA VAL A 281 -8.96 9.09 -3.04
C VAL A 281 -9.79 7.84 -3.36
N GLU A 282 -11.11 7.97 -3.49
CA GLU A 282 -12.00 6.85 -3.86
C GLU A 282 -11.77 6.42 -5.32
N ARG A 283 -11.67 7.39 -6.24
CA ARG A 283 -11.38 7.12 -7.66
C ARG A 283 -10.07 6.35 -7.89
N PRO A 284 -8.92 6.70 -7.30
CA PRO A 284 -7.71 5.91 -7.46
C PRO A 284 -7.84 4.52 -6.81
N ILE A 285 -8.58 4.35 -5.71
CA ILE A 285 -8.88 3.02 -5.17
C ILE A 285 -9.58 2.15 -6.22
N ASP A 286 -10.60 2.70 -6.89
CA ASP A 286 -11.33 1.97 -7.93
C ASP A 286 -10.45 1.70 -9.15
N LYS A 287 -9.65 2.69 -9.58
CA LYS A 287 -8.66 2.49 -10.66
C LYS A 287 -7.64 1.41 -10.32
N LEU A 288 -7.17 1.33 -9.07
CA LEU A 288 -6.26 0.28 -8.59
C LEU A 288 -6.97 -1.09 -8.69
N LYS A 289 -8.20 -1.18 -8.19
CA LYS A 289 -9.00 -2.42 -8.17
C LYS A 289 -9.57 -2.83 -9.53
N ALA A 290 -9.47 -2.00 -10.55
CA ALA A 290 -9.75 -2.41 -11.93
C ALA A 290 -8.84 -3.56 -12.41
N TRP A 291 -7.67 -3.73 -11.78
CA TRP A 291 -6.82 -4.91 -11.99
C TRP A 291 -7.21 -6.01 -11.01
N ARG A 292 -7.59 -7.18 -11.54
CA ARG A 292 -8.16 -8.28 -10.73
C ARG A 292 -7.18 -8.78 -9.66
N GLY A 293 -5.88 -8.83 -9.99
CA GLY A 293 -4.82 -9.25 -9.05
C GLY A 293 -4.55 -8.23 -7.93
N ILE A 294 -5.11 -7.02 -8.05
CA ILE A 294 -5.10 -5.99 -6.99
C ILE A 294 -6.43 -5.98 -6.23
N ALA A 295 -7.56 -6.22 -6.91
CA ALA A 295 -8.85 -6.36 -6.25
C ALA A 295 -8.91 -7.55 -5.28
N THR A 296 -8.28 -8.66 -5.64
CA THR A 296 -8.11 -9.85 -4.80
C THR A 296 -6.65 -10.25 -4.76
N ARG A 297 -6.09 -10.36 -3.55
CA ARG A 297 -4.71 -10.74 -3.32
C ARG A 297 -4.56 -12.25 -3.42
N TYR A 298 -3.79 -12.71 -4.41
CA TYR A 298 -3.31 -14.09 -4.51
C TYR A 298 -1.85 -14.25 -4.08
N ASP A 299 -1.10 -13.15 -4.08
CA ASP A 299 0.31 -13.16 -3.73
C ASP A 299 0.53 -13.50 -2.25
N LYS A 300 1.38 -14.48 -2.03
CA LYS A 300 1.74 -14.99 -0.70
C LYS A 300 2.51 -13.94 0.10
N SER A 301 3.54 -13.36 -0.50
CA SER A 301 4.36 -12.34 0.18
C SER A 301 3.77 -10.94 0.02
N PRO A 302 3.85 -10.09 1.06
CA PRO A 302 3.34 -8.73 1.01
C PRO A 302 4.14 -7.86 0.03
N GLU A 303 5.43 -8.13 -0.16
CA GLU A 303 6.31 -7.41 -1.10
C GLU A 303 5.86 -7.64 -2.54
N SER A 304 5.52 -8.88 -2.91
CA SER A 304 5.00 -9.19 -4.25
C SER A 304 3.69 -8.47 -4.52
N TYR A 305 2.77 -8.51 -3.55
CA TYR A 305 1.49 -7.80 -3.66
C TYR A 305 1.70 -6.29 -3.78
N LEU A 306 2.53 -5.71 -2.90
CA LEU A 306 2.80 -4.29 -2.89
C LEU A 306 3.54 -3.82 -4.15
N ALA A 307 4.41 -4.64 -4.74
CA ALA A 307 5.02 -4.37 -6.04
C ALA A 307 3.97 -4.27 -7.16
N GLY A 308 2.98 -5.16 -7.19
CA GLY A 308 1.85 -5.08 -8.10
C GLY A 308 1.01 -3.82 -7.91
N VAL A 309 0.78 -3.41 -6.65
CA VAL A 309 0.05 -2.16 -6.33
C VAL A 309 0.84 -0.94 -6.81
N HIS A 310 2.17 -0.90 -6.58
CA HIS A 310 3.03 0.17 -7.09
C HIS A 310 3.05 0.20 -8.62
N LEU A 311 3.13 -0.95 -9.28
CA LEU A 311 3.03 -1.05 -10.73
C LEU A 311 1.71 -0.45 -11.23
N ARG A 312 0.58 -0.81 -10.62
CA ARG A 312 -0.72 -0.24 -11.01
C ARG A 312 -0.80 1.26 -10.74
N ALA A 313 -0.26 1.73 -9.62
CA ALA A 313 -0.20 3.16 -9.32
C ALA A 313 0.66 3.92 -10.36
N ALA A 314 1.81 3.37 -10.75
CA ALA A 314 2.66 3.90 -11.80
C ALA A 314 1.91 3.95 -13.15
N MET A 315 1.16 2.91 -13.50
CA MET A 315 0.34 2.92 -14.71
C MET A 315 -0.74 4.03 -14.68
N ILE A 316 -1.34 4.32 -13.53
CA ILE A 316 -2.30 5.43 -13.39
C ILE A 316 -1.60 6.78 -13.64
N TRP A 317 -0.38 6.95 -13.13
CA TRP A 317 0.40 8.16 -13.34
C TRP A 317 0.82 8.35 -14.80
N ILE A 318 1.43 7.33 -15.41
CA ILE A 318 1.96 7.45 -16.77
C ILE A 318 0.82 7.69 -17.79
N ASP A 319 -0.34 7.06 -17.58
CA ASP A 319 -1.52 7.29 -18.41
C ASP A 319 -2.02 8.74 -18.31
N ASP A 320 -1.99 9.33 -17.11
CA ASP A 320 -2.43 10.71 -16.88
C ASP A 320 -1.43 11.74 -17.43
N LEU A 321 -0.13 11.51 -17.27
CA LEU A 321 0.92 12.39 -17.81
C LEU A 321 0.89 12.40 -19.34
N LEU A 322 0.83 11.23 -19.97
CA LEU A 322 0.86 11.13 -21.44
C LEU A 322 -0.43 11.64 -22.08
N LYS A 323 -1.58 11.53 -21.42
CA LYS A 323 -2.83 12.17 -21.88
C LYS A 323 -2.74 13.69 -21.95
N THR A 324 -1.93 14.32 -21.10
CA THR A 324 -1.75 15.78 -21.14
C THR A 324 -0.74 16.25 -22.18
N THR A 325 -0.03 15.33 -22.85
CA THR A 325 1.02 15.68 -23.83
C THR A 325 0.55 15.55 -25.28
N ASN A 326 -0.64 14.96 -25.50
CA ASN A 326 -1.33 14.85 -26.79
C ASN A 326 -2.55 15.78 -26.80
#